data_AF-G3IN88-F1
#
_entry.id   AF-G3IN88-F1
#
_cell.length_a   1.000
_cell.length_b   1.000
_cell.length_c   1.000
_cell.angle_alpha   90.00
_cell.angle_beta   90.00
_cell.angle_gamma   90.00
#
_symmetry.space_group_name_H-M   'P 1'
#
loop_
_entity.id
_entity.type
_entity.pdbx_description
1 polymer ?
#
loop_
_entity_poly.entity_id
_entity_poly.type
_entity_poly.pdbx_seq_one_letter_code
_entity_poly.pdbx_strand_id
1 'polypeptide(L)'
;MCPQCDKLCPFWRLNITCESSKKLCIFDSFGTLVFAVFMGIWVTLFLEFWKRRQAELEYEWDTVELQQEEQARPEYEAQCNHVVINEITQEEERIPFTTCGKCIRITLCASAVLFWILLIIASVIGIIVYRLSVFIVFSTTLPKNPNGTDPIQKYLTPQMATSITASIISFIIIMILNTIYEKVAIMITNFELPRTQTDYENSLTMKMFLFQFVNYYSSCFYIAFFKGKFVGYPGDPVYWLGKYRNEEVRKHNGITLLTVEAAACFLSAAQRK
;
A
#
# COMPACT_ATOMS: atom_id res chain seq x y z
N MET A 1 28.39 -19.42 -3.10
CA MET A 1 27.84 -18.12 -2.66
C MET A 1 27.69 -18.12 -1.17
N CYS A 2 27.94 -16.98 -0.53
CA CYS A 2 27.86 -16.84 0.93
C CYS A 2 26.44 -17.10 1.44
N PRO A 3 26.29 -17.65 2.66
CA PRO A 3 25.00 -17.84 3.29
C PRO A 3 24.38 -16.48 3.67
N GLN A 4 23.06 -16.38 3.49
CA GLN A 4 22.30 -15.14 3.67
C GLN A 4 21.81 -14.93 5.12
N CYS A 5 22.15 -15.84 6.04
CA CYS A 5 21.71 -15.83 7.43
C CYS A 5 22.91 -16.08 8.34
N ASP A 6 22.85 -15.57 9.59
CA ASP A 6 23.96 -15.69 10.54
C ASP A 6 24.12 -17.10 11.11
N LYS A 7 23.03 -17.87 11.20
CA LYS A 7 23.03 -19.25 11.71
C LYS A 7 22.19 -20.15 10.82
N LEU A 8 22.57 -21.42 10.71
CA LEU A 8 21.85 -22.51 10.01
C LEU A 8 21.66 -22.42 8.48
N CYS A 9 22.31 -21.49 7.78
CA CYS A 9 22.22 -21.41 6.31
C CYS A 9 23.46 -22.02 5.62
N PRO A 10 23.31 -23.04 4.74
CA PRO A 10 24.43 -23.63 4.03
C PRO A 10 24.94 -22.73 2.89
N PHE A 11 26.19 -22.90 2.51
CA PHE A 11 26.71 -22.36 1.26
C PHE A 11 25.94 -22.94 0.08
N TRP A 12 25.61 -22.09 -0.90
CA TRP A 12 24.79 -22.48 -2.05
C TRP A 12 25.52 -22.21 -3.36
N ARG A 13 25.17 -22.99 -4.39
CA ARG A 13 25.72 -22.87 -5.76
C ARG A 13 24.83 -21.98 -6.61
N LEU A 14 25.43 -21.10 -7.42
CA LEU A 14 24.70 -20.16 -8.27
C LEU A 14 23.81 -20.85 -9.32
N ASN A 15 24.11 -22.09 -9.71
CA ASN A 15 23.34 -22.84 -10.71
C ASN A 15 21.84 -22.99 -10.34
N ILE A 16 21.50 -23.00 -9.05
CA ILE A 16 20.09 -23.13 -8.60
C ILE A 16 19.22 -21.94 -9.03
N THR A 17 19.81 -20.78 -9.36
CA THR A 17 19.06 -19.59 -9.81
C THR A 17 19.03 -19.46 -11.34
N CYS A 18 19.52 -20.46 -12.08
CA CYS A 18 19.64 -20.38 -13.54
C CYS A 18 18.28 -20.15 -14.24
N GLU A 19 17.23 -20.89 -13.85
CA GLU A 19 15.90 -20.74 -14.46
C GLU A 19 15.28 -19.37 -14.17
N SER A 20 15.37 -18.89 -12.93
CA SER A 20 14.91 -17.55 -12.55
C SER A 20 15.68 -16.45 -13.30
N SER A 21 16.98 -16.64 -13.52
CA SER A 21 17.83 -15.68 -14.25
C SER A 21 17.49 -15.65 -15.75
N LYS A 22 17.13 -16.79 -16.36
CA LYS A 22 16.64 -16.82 -17.75
C LYS A 22 15.35 -16.01 -17.91
N LYS A 23 14.40 -16.14 -16.97
CA LYS A 23 13.15 -15.35 -16.97
C LYS A 23 13.44 -13.87 -16.76
N LEU A 24 14.37 -13.53 -15.87
CA LEU A 24 14.78 -12.14 -15.61
C LEU A 24 15.33 -11.45 -16.86
N CYS A 25 16.10 -12.15 -17.69
CA CYS A 25 16.65 -11.61 -18.94
C CYS A 25 15.55 -11.12 -19.91
N ILE A 26 14.35 -11.71 -19.85
CA ILE A 26 13.20 -11.26 -20.65
C ILE A 26 12.62 -9.96 -20.08
N PHE A 27 12.48 -9.88 -18.75
CA PHE A 27 11.92 -8.71 -18.05
C PHE A 27 12.88 -7.53 -18.01
N ASP A 28 14.18 -7.77 -17.91
CA ASP A 28 15.25 -6.76 -17.90
C ASP A 28 15.86 -6.62 -19.30
N SER A 29 14.98 -6.45 -20.30
CA SER A 29 15.36 -6.24 -21.70
C SER A 29 15.13 -4.78 -22.09
N PHE A 30 15.81 -4.33 -23.15
CA PHE A 30 15.60 -3.00 -23.73
C PHE A 30 14.13 -2.74 -24.10
N GLY A 31 13.37 -3.80 -24.42
CA GLY A 31 11.93 -3.70 -24.70
C GLY A 31 11.11 -3.16 -23.52
N THR A 32 11.45 -3.53 -22.28
CA THR A 32 10.77 -3.03 -21.07
C THR A 32 11.00 -1.53 -20.86
N LEU A 33 12.19 -1.03 -21.23
CA LEU A 33 12.50 0.40 -21.17
C LEU A 33 11.66 1.19 -22.19
N VAL A 34 11.60 0.71 -23.44
CA VAL A 34 10.74 1.32 -24.48
C VAL A 34 9.27 1.28 -24.06
N PHE A 35 8.82 0.16 -23.48
CA PHE A 35 7.47 0.02 -22.96
C PHE A 35 7.17 0.98 -21.82
N ALA A 36 8.11 1.24 -20.90
CA ALA A 36 7.91 2.20 -19.81
C ALA A 36 7.69 3.64 -20.34
N VAL A 37 8.46 4.05 -21.36
CA VAL A 37 8.25 5.35 -22.03
C VAL A 37 6.90 5.40 -22.72
N PHE A 38 6.53 4.33 -23.44
CA PHE A 38 5.24 4.22 -24.09
C PHE A 38 4.07 4.29 -23.09
N MET A 39 4.17 3.61 -21.94
CA MET A 39 3.16 3.67 -20.89
C MET A 39 2.97 5.07 -20.33
N GLY A 40 4.06 5.85 -20.17
CA GLY A 40 3.98 7.25 -19.77
C GLY A 40 3.18 8.09 -20.77
N ILE A 41 3.47 7.96 -22.06
CA ILE A 41 2.73 8.65 -23.13
C ILE A 41 1.26 8.18 -23.15
N TRP A 42 1.03 6.87 -23.09
CA TRP A 42 -0.31 6.29 -23.14
C TRP A 42 -1.20 6.79 -21.98
N VAL A 43 -0.69 6.87 -20.75
CA VAL A 43 -1.45 7.41 -19.61
C VAL A 43 -1.85 8.87 -19.84
N THR A 44 -0.93 9.70 -20.35
CA THR A 44 -1.26 11.11 -20.65
C THR A 44 -2.33 11.23 -21.73
N LEU A 45 -2.21 10.47 -22.83
CA LEU A 45 -3.22 10.44 -23.89
C LEU A 45 -4.57 9.94 -23.37
N PHE A 46 -4.57 8.89 -22.54
CA PHE A 46 -5.77 8.35 -21.94
C PHE A 46 -6.49 9.41 -21.08
N LEU A 47 -5.77 10.15 -20.24
CA LEU A 47 -6.36 11.21 -19.41
C LEU A 47 -6.90 12.37 -20.26
N GLU A 48 -6.20 12.79 -21.31
CA GLU A 48 -6.69 13.83 -22.22
C GLU A 48 -7.93 13.39 -23.00
N PHE A 49 -7.95 12.16 -23.52
CA PHE A 49 -9.13 11.60 -24.18
C PHE A 49 -10.30 11.40 -23.21
N TRP A 50 -10.02 11.03 -21.96
CA TRP A 50 -11.05 10.92 -20.93
C TRP A 50 -11.67 12.27 -20.62
N LYS A 51 -10.87 13.34 -20.45
CA LYS A 51 -11.39 14.71 -20.27
C LYS A 51 -12.25 15.16 -21.45
N ARG A 52 -11.82 14.86 -22.68
CA ARG A 52 -12.61 15.15 -23.89
C ARG A 52 -13.95 14.41 -23.90
N ARG A 53 -13.94 13.12 -23.54
CA ARG A 53 -15.17 12.31 -23.46
C ARG A 53 -16.09 12.77 -22.32
N GLN A 54 -15.52 13.18 -21.19
CA GLN A 54 -16.28 13.76 -20.10
C GLN A 54 -17.00 15.04 -20.54
N ALA A 55 -16.31 15.95 -21.24
CA ALA A 55 -16.93 17.18 -21.76
C ALA A 55 -18.04 16.92 -22.79
N GLU A 56 -17.88 15.90 -23.66
CA GLU A 56 -18.93 15.47 -24.59
C GLU A 56 -20.16 14.95 -23.85
N LEU A 57 -19.96 14.12 -22.82
CA LEU A 57 -21.05 13.60 -21.98
C LEU A 57 -21.72 14.70 -21.14
N GLU A 58 -20.96 15.65 -20.61
CA GLU A 58 -21.50 16.80 -19.87
C GLU A 58 -22.41 17.65 -20.76
N TYR A 59 -22.07 17.78 -22.05
CA TYR A 59 -22.92 18.46 -23.04
C TYR A 59 -24.14 17.62 -23.44
N GLU A 60 -23.97 16.32 -23.73
CA GLU A 60 -25.07 15.42 -24.12
C GLU A 60 -26.12 15.24 -23.02
N TRP A 61 -25.69 15.23 -21.76
CA TRP A 61 -26.57 15.05 -20.60
C TRP A 61 -27.00 16.35 -19.92
N ASP A 62 -26.57 17.50 -20.45
CA ASP A 62 -26.89 18.84 -19.92
C ASP A 62 -26.61 18.97 -18.41
N THR A 63 -25.51 18.38 -17.94
CA THR A 63 -25.17 18.34 -16.50
C THR A 63 -24.42 19.59 -16.02
N VAL A 64 -24.31 20.60 -16.87
CA VAL A 64 -23.55 21.84 -16.57
C VAL A 64 -24.25 22.69 -15.50
N GLU A 65 -25.57 22.58 -15.36
CA GLU A 65 -26.37 23.39 -14.43
C GLU A 65 -26.46 22.84 -12.99
N LEU A 66 -25.84 21.70 -12.70
CA LEU A 66 -25.93 21.06 -11.37
C LEU A 66 -25.09 21.74 -10.26
N GLN A 67 -24.42 22.85 -10.55
CA GLN A 67 -23.79 23.74 -9.55
C GLN A 67 -24.79 24.72 -8.92
N GLN A 68 -26.00 24.26 -8.57
CA GLN A 68 -26.81 24.97 -7.58
C GLN A 68 -26.07 24.91 -6.23
N GLU A 69 -26.18 25.98 -5.43
CA GLU A 69 -25.60 26.01 -4.07
C GLU A 69 -26.10 24.79 -3.28
N GLU A 70 -25.17 23.86 -3.06
CA GLU A 70 -25.47 22.61 -2.40
C GLU A 70 -25.89 22.89 -0.95
N GLN A 71 -27.00 22.30 -0.53
CA GLN A 71 -27.49 22.48 0.84
C GLN A 71 -26.44 22.01 1.84
N ALA A 72 -26.24 22.80 2.90
CA ALA A 72 -25.30 22.45 3.95
C ALA A 72 -25.79 21.20 4.71
N ARG A 73 -24.85 20.38 5.19
CA ARG A 73 -25.21 19.17 5.95
C ARG A 73 -25.88 19.56 7.28
N PRO A 74 -26.93 18.85 7.72
CA PRO A 74 -27.62 19.16 8.98
C PRO A 74 -26.69 19.05 10.22
N GLU A 75 -25.69 18.16 10.17
CA GLU A 75 -24.66 18.03 11.21
C GLU A 75 -23.77 19.28 11.32
N TYR A 76 -23.56 19.98 10.19
CA TYR A 76 -22.84 21.25 10.14
C TYR A 76 -23.67 22.37 10.75
N GLU A 77 -24.92 22.49 10.30
CA GLU A 77 -25.85 23.52 10.77
C GLU A 77 -26.16 23.42 12.28
N ALA A 78 -26.26 22.20 12.81
CA ALA A 78 -26.48 21.95 14.24
C ALA A 78 -25.34 22.46 15.13
N GLN A 79 -24.13 22.63 14.60
CA GLN A 79 -22.96 23.13 15.33
C GLN A 79 -22.67 24.62 15.07
N CYS A 80 -23.50 25.29 14.25
CA CYS A 80 -23.30 26.68 13.88
C CYS A 80 -23.78 27.65 14.97
N ASN A 81 -22.83 28.17 15.77
CA ASN A 81 -23.12 29.14 16.83
C ASN A 81 -22.82 30.60 16.45
N HIS A 82 -22.04 30.83 15.38
CA HIS A 82 -21.60 32.18 14.99
C HIS A 82 -22.21 32.59 13.65
N VAL A 83 -22.65 33.84 13.55
CA VAL A 83 -23.19 34.43 12.31
C VAL A 83 -22.16 35.39 11.73
N VAL A 84 -21.83 35.21 10.46
CA VAL A 84 -20.92 36.09 9.71
C VAL A 84 -21.62 36.47 8.42
N ILE A 85 -21.61 37.75 8.08
CA ILE A 85 -22.19 38.26 6.84
C ILE A 85 -21.20 37.98 5.71
N ASN A 86 -21.64 37.30 4.65
CA ASN A 86 -20.80 37.06 3.48
C ASN A 86 -20.67 38.39 2.68
N GLU A 87 -19.44 38.79 2.37
CA GLU A 87 -19.16 40.09 1.73
C GLU A 87 -19.72 40.19 0.31
N ILE A 88 -19.95 39.05 -0.36
CA ILE A 88 -20.37 39.00 -1.77
C ILE A 88 -21.89 38.86 -1.90
N THR A 89 -22.51 37.96 -1.12
CA THR A 89 -23.96 37.71 -1.17
C THR A 89 -24.75 38.59 -0.21
N GLN A 90 -24.10 39.28 0.73
CA GLN A 90 -24.72 40.04 1.82
C GLN A 90 -25.69 39.23 2.71
N GLU A 91 -25.70 37.90 2.58
CA GLU A 91 -26.53 37.03 3.41
C GLU A 91 -25.80 36.60 4.69
N GLU A 92 -26.58 36.36 5.74
CA GLU A 92 -26.08 35.88 7.03
C GLU A 92 -25.69 34.40 6.93
N GLU A 93 -24.39 34.11 6.83
CA GLU A 93 -23.89 32.75 6.88
C GLU A 93 -23.57 32.33 8.32
N ARG A 94 -24.14 31.21 8.75
CA ARG A 94 -23.83 30.62 10.05
C ARG A 94 -22.61 29.73 9.93
N ILE A 95 -21.53 30.08 10.62
CA ILE A 95 -20.30 29.30 10.70
C ILE A 95 -20.12 28.67 12.09
N PRO A 96 -19.60 27.43 12.17
CA PRO A 96 -19.46 26.74 13.45
C PRO A 96 -18.21 27.18 14.25
N PHE A 97 -17.17 27.71 13.59
CA PHE A 97 -15.91 28.06 14.25
C PHE A 97 -15.26 29.32 13.67
N THR A 98 -14.53 30.06 14.52
CA THR A 98 -13.61 31.12 14.13
C THR A 98 -12.47 30.58 13.25
N THR A 99 -11.90 31.44 12.39
CA THR A 99 -10.85 31.07 11.41
C THR A 99 -9.64 30.40 12.07
N CYS A 100 -9.27 30.82 13.29
CA CYS A 100 -8.19 30.21 14.06
C CYS A 100 -8.55 28.78 14.54
N GLY A 101 -9.79 28.57 15.01
CA GLY A 101 -10.28 27.25 15.41
C GLY A 101 -10.37 26.26 14.23
N LYS A 102 -10.77 26.74 13.05
CA LYS A 102 -10.76 25.95 11.80
C LYS A 102 -9.35 25.47 11.45
N CYS A 103 -8.35 26.36 11.51
CA CYS A 103 -6.96 26.01 11.19
C CYS A 103 -6.38 24.96 12.15
N ILE A 104 -6.64 25.09 13.46
CA ILE A 104 -6.19 24.12 14.46
C ILE A 104 -6.83 22.75 14.20
N ARG A 105 -8.14 22.71 13.91
CA ARG A 105 -8.85 21.45 13.64
C ARG A 105 -8.35 20.78 12.37
N ILE A 106 -8.16 21.53 11.27
CA ILE A 106 -7.60 21.00 10.02
C ILE A 106 -6.19 20.45 10.26
N THR A 107 -5.36 21.17 11.02
CA THR A 107 -4.00 20.72 11.36
C THR A 107 -4.02 19.44 12.21
N LEU A 108 -4.94 19.35 13.19
CA LEU A 108 -5.13 18.14 13.99
C LEU A 108 -5.62 16.97 13.12
N CYS A 109 -6.59 17.19 12.23
CA CYS A 109 -7.06 16.18 11.27
C CYS A 109 -5.94 15.70 10.35
N ALA A 110 -5.16 16.62 9.78
CA ALA A 110 -4.01 16.29 8.93
C ALA A 110 -2.96 15.49 9.70
N SER A 111 -2.66 15.88 10.94
CA SER A 111 -1.72 15.15 11.80
C SER A 111 -2.24 13.76 12.17
N ALA A 112 -3.55 13.60 12.40
CA ALA A 112 -4.18 12.31 12.66
C ALA A 112 -4.13 11.38 11.43
N VAL A 113 -4.39 11.93 10.23
CA VAL A 113 -4.24 11.18 8.97
C VAL A 113 -2.80 10.73 8.77
N LEU A 114 -1.82 11.62 8.98
CA LEU A 114 -0.40 11.26 8.90
C LEU A 114 0.00 10.19 9.92
N PHE A 115 -0.47 10.30 11.16
CA PHE A 115 -0.25 9.28 12.19
C PHE A 115 -0.78 7.91 11.78
N TRP A 116 -1.99 7.86 11.23
CA TRP A 116 -2.57 6.61 10.74
C TRP A 116 -1.82 6.06 9.52
N ILE A 117 -1.34 6.92 8.62
CA ILE A 117 -0.48 6.50 7.51
C ILE A 117 0.82 5.86 8.03
N LEU A 118 1.47 6.46 9.03
CA LEU A 118 2.67 5.91 9.64
C LEU A 118 2.40 4.57 10.34
N LEU A 119 1.23 4.43 10.98
CA LEU A 119 0.81 3.17 11.60
C LEU A 119 0.67 2.05 10.57
N ILE A 120 0.14 2.34 9.37
CA ILE A 120 0.06 1.36 8.27
C ILE A 120 1.46 0.95 7.85
N ILE A 121 2.35 1.91 7.62
CA ILE A 121 3.72 1.63 7.20
C ILE A 121 4.40 0.73 8.25
N ALA A 122 4.21 1.02 9.54
CA ALA A 122 4.71 0.19 10.63
C ALA A 122 4.07 -1.21 10.64
N SER A 123 2.77 -1.33 10.39
CA SER A 123 2.06 -2.61 10.31
C SER A 123 2.54 -3.47 9.15
N VAL A 124 2.70 -2.88 7.96
CA VAL A 124 3.22 -3.57 6.77
C VAL A 124 4.66 -4.02 6.99
N ILE A 125 5.52 -3.16 7.57
CA ILE A 125 6.87 -3.55 7.99
C ILE A 125 6.80 -4.72 8.99
N GLY A 126 5.88 -4.67 9.96
CA GLY A 126 5.64 -5.74 10.91
C GLY A 126 5.25 -7.08 10.25
N ILE A 127 4.38 -7.06 9.24
CA ILE A 127 3.98 -8.25 8.47
C ILE A 127 5.18 -8.81 7.69
N ILE A 128 5.99 -7.95 7.08
CA ILE A 128 7.20 -8.36 6.36
C ILE A 128 8.19 -9.03 7.33
N VAL A 129 8.44 -8.42 8.49
CA VAL A 129 9.32 -8.98 9.54
C VAL A 129 8.74 -10.28 10.11
N TYR A 130 7.43 -10.38 10.28
CA TYR A 130 6.76 -11.62 10.68
C TYR A 130 7.00 -12.74 9.67
N ARG A 131 6.81 -12.47 8.37
CA ARG A 131 7.07 -13.44 7.30
C ARG A 131 8.51 -13.95 7.34
N LEU A 132 9.48 -13.07 7.62
CA LEU A 132 10.88 -13.46 7.76
C LEU A 132 11.17 -14.30 8.99
N SER A 133 10.62 -13.91 10.14
CA SER A 133 10.86 -14.63 11.39
C SER A 133 10.26 -16.04 11.33
N VAL A 134 9.07 -16.21 10.76
CA VAL A 134 8.46 -17.52 10.52
C VAL A 134 9.28 -18.37 9.55
N PHE A 135 9.80 -17.78 8.47
CA PHE A 135 10.69 -18.49 7.53
C PHE A 135 11.95 -19.02 8.23
N ILE A 136 12.58 -18.19 9.08
CA ILE A 136 13.76 -18.59 9.85
C ILE A 136 13.41 -19.72 10.83
N VAL A 137 12.38 -19.54 11.65
CA VAL A 137 11.98 -20.57 12.63
C VAL A 137 11.71 -21.89 11.93
N PHE A 138 10.94 -21.89 10.84
CA PHE A 138 10.62 -23.13 10.14
C PHE A 138 11.83 -23.79 9.46
N SER A 139 12.80 -22.98 8.98
CA SER A 139 14.07 -23.51 8.49
C SER A 139 14.91 -24.19 9.59
N THR A 140 14.71 -23.80 10.85
CA THR A 140 15.40 -24.39 12.01
C THR A 140 14.66 -25.57 12.66
N THR A 141 13.32 -25.57 12.64
CA THR A 141 12.49 -26.62 13.28
C THR A 141 12.33 -27.88 12.43
N LEU A 142 12.77 -27.88 11.17
CA LEU A 142 12.86 -29.09 10.35
C LEU A 142 14.30 -29.62 10.37
N PRO A 143 14.63 -30.57 11.27
CA PRO A 143 15.89 -31.28 11.20
C PRO A 143 15.94 -32.06 9.89
N LYS A 144 16.99 -31.80 9.09
CA LYS A 144 17.45 -32.71 8.04
C LYS A 144 17.99 -33.99 8.70
N ASN A 145 17.11 -34.89 9.11
CA ASN A 145 17.48 -36.29 9.27
C ASN A 145 16.91 -37.06 8.08
N PRO A 146 17.74 -37.37 7.07
CA PRO A 146 17.34 -38.22 5.96
C PRO A 146 17.47 -39.67 6.41
N ASN A 147 16.60 -40.15 7.30
CA ASN A 147 16.51 -41.56 7.68
C ASN A 147 15.12 -41.84 8.26
N GLY A 148 14.15 -42.08 7.40
CA GLY A 148 12.78 -42.40 7.80
C GLY A 148 11.83 -42.37 6.62
N THR A 149 11.32 -43.53 6.28
CA THR A 149 10.36 -43.82 5.23
C THR A 149 9.05 -43.06 5.41
N ASP A 150 8.87 -41.90 4.76
CA ASP A 150 7.55 -41.30 4.55
C ASP A 150 7.48 -40.60 3.18
N PRO A 151 6.70 -41.12 2.20
CA PRO A 151 6.64 -40.58 0.84
C PRO A 151 5.81 -39.28 0.72
N ILE A 152 5.32 -38.72 1.82
CA ILE A 152 4.43 -37.55 1.84
C ILE A 152 5.22 -36.22 1.82
N GLN A 153 6.51 -36.24 2.18
CA GLN A 153 7.36 -35.05 2.32
C GLN A 153 7.91 -34.50 0.99
N LYS A 154 7.63 -35.16 -0.14
CA LYS A 154 8.19 -34.81 -1.46
C LYS A 154 7.32 -33.83 -2.26
N TYR A 155 6.06 -33.61 -1.86
CA TYR A 155 5.11 -32.75 -2.59
C TYR A 155 4.85 -31.39 -1.92
N LEU A 156 5.04 -31.24 -0.62
CA LEU A 156 4.99 -29.93 0.04
C LEU A 156 6.42 -29.52 0.40
N THR A 157 7.04 -28.72 -0.45
CA THR A 157 8.28 -28.05 -0.05
C THR A 157 7.98 -27.24 1.23
N PRO A 158 8.79 -27.38 2.29
CA PRO A 158 8.56 -26.66 3.54
C PRO A 158 8.51 -25.13 3.37
N GLN A 159 9.17 -24.65 2.33
CA GLN A 159 9.18 -23.26 1.89
C GLN A 159 7.84 -22.80 1.25
N MET A 160 7.10 -23.70 0.63
CA MET A 160 5.81 -23.41 -0.01
C MET A 160 4.66 -23.49 1.01
N ALA A 161 4.69 -24.47 1.92
CA ALA A 161 3.72 -24.57 3.01
C ALA A 161 3.76 -23.34 3.94
N THR A 162 4.95 -22.88 4.32
CA THR A 162 5.12 -21.64 5.11
C THR A 162 4.78 -20.38 4.35
N SER A 163 5.08 -20.33 3.05
CA SER A 163 4.65 -19.20 2.23
C SER A 163 3.12 -19.13 2.14
N ILE A 164 2.44 -20.27 2.01
CA ILE A 164 0.97 -20.31 1.92
C ILE A 164 0.34 -19.87 3.25
N THR A 165 0.80 -20.41 4.39
CA THR A 165 0.25 -20.03 5.71
C THR A 165 0.54 -18.57 6.07
N ALA A 166 1.75 -18.07 5.78
CA ALA A 166 2.09 -16.67 5.99
C ALA A 166 1.26 -15.73 5.10
N SER A 167 0.98 -16.12 3.85
CA SER A 167 0.09 -15.35 2.97
C SER A 167 -1.34 -15.30 3.49
N ILE A 168 -1.87 -16.41 4.02
CA ILE A 168 -3.21 -16.46 4.60
C ILE A 168 -3.31 -15.55 5.83
N ILE A 169 -2.33 -15.61 6.74
CA ILE A 169 -2.32 -14.76 7.95
C ILE A 169 -2.20 -13.28 7.57
N SER A 170 -1.32 -12.95 6.62
CA SER A 170 -1.16 -11.58 6.13
C SER A 170 -2.45 -11.06 5.49
N PHE A 171 -3.14 -11.90 4.73
CA PHE A 171 -4.43 -11.56 4.12
C PHE A 171 -5.51 -11.27 5.18
N ILE A 172 -5.63 -12.11 6.22
CA ILE A 172 -6.57 -11.90 7.33
C ILE A 172 -6.28 -10.58 8.05
N ILE A 173 -5.01 -10.30 8.35
CA ILE A 173 -4.60 -9.04 9.01
C ILE A 173 -4.98 -7.84 8.13
N ILE A 174 -4.67 -7.89 6.82
CA ILE A 174 -5.01 -6.80 5.88
C ILE A 174 -6.53 -6.59 5.82
N MET A 175 -7.33 -7.66 5.80
CA MET A 175 -8.80 -7.54 5.83
C MET A 175 -9.31 -6.85 7.09
N ILE A 176 -8.87 -7.29 8.27
CA ILE A 176 -9.27 -6.69 9.56
C ILE A 176 -8.88 -5.22 9.61
N LEU A 177 -7.64 -4.93 9.21
CA LEU A 177 -7.12 -3.59 9.12
C LEU A 177 -8.03 -2.71 8.24
N ASN A 178 -8.34 -3.13 7.01
CA ASN A 178 -9.21 -2.35 6.11
C ASN A 178 -10.56 -1.99 6.73
N THR A 179 -11.19 -2.91 7.47
CA THR A 179 -12.45 -2.65 8.18
C THR A 179 -12.29 -1.58 9.27
N ILE A 180 -11.22 -1.67 10.08
CA ILE A 180 -10.93 -0.66 11.10
C ILE A 180 -10.71 0.72 10.46
N TYR A 181 -10.02 0.76 9.32
CA TYR A 181 -9.69 2.00 8.64
C TYR A 181 -10.89 2.72 8.04
N GLU A 182 -11.86 1.98 7.49
CA GLU A 182 -13.11 2.58 7.03
C GLU A 182 -13.82 3.31 8.18
N LYS A 183 -13.88 2.68 9.36
CA LYS A 183 -14.48 3.28 10.56
C LYS A 183 -13.72 4.52 11.03
N VAL A 184 -12.39 4.45 11.02
CA VAL A 184 -11.53 5.59 11.39
C VAL A 184 -11.66 6.74 10.39
N ALA A 185 -11.70 6.46 9.09
CA ALA A 185 -11.83 7.49 8.06
C ALA A 185 -13.15 8.25 8.19
N ILE A 186 -14.25 7.55 8.49
CA ILE A 186 -15.54 8.17 8.81
C ILE A 186 -15.43 9.02 10.08
N MET A 187 -14.83 8.49 11.15
CA MET A 187 -14.66 9.23 12.40
C MET A 187 -13.85 10.53 12.23
N ILE A 188 -12.73 10.47 11.49
CA ILE A 188 -11.89 11.65 11.21
C ILE A 188 -12.66 12.67 10.34
N THR A 189 -13.38 12.20 9.33
CA THR A 189 -14.11 13.09 8.41
C THR A 189 -15.31 13.75 9.11
N ASN A 190 -16.01 13.02 9.99
CA ASN A 190 -17.04 13.59 10.86
C ASN A 190 -16.47 14.65 11.82
N PHE A 191 -15.25 14.42 12.33
CA PHE A 191 -14.56 15.41 13.17
C PHE A 191 -14.13 16.66 12.40
N GLU A 192 -13.76 16.52 11.12
CA GLU A 192 -13.42 17.64 10.24
C GLU A 192 -14.61 18.55 9.92
N LEU A 193 -15.84 18.02 10.02
CA LEU A 193 -17.12 18.72 9.85
C LEU A 193 -17.15 19.64 8.60
N PRO A 194 -17.08 19.06 7.38
CA PRO A 194 -17.20 19.79 6.12
C PRO A 194 -18.62 20.36 5.93
N ARG A 195 -18.73 21.45 5.16
CA ARG A 195 -19.99 22.22 4.95
C ARG A 195 -20.97 21.48 4.04
N THR A 196 -20.50 20.99 2.89
CA THR A 196 -21.33 20.33 1.85
C THR A 196 -21.16 18.82 1.87
N GLN A 197 -22.09 18.10 1.24
CA GLN A 197 -21.98 16.64 1.09
C GLN A 197 -20.90 16.29 0.08
N THR A 198 -20.76 17.04 -1.01
CA THR A 198 -19.65 16.88 -1.96
C THR A 198 -18.28 17.02 -1.31
N ASP A 199 -18.07 18.01 -0.44
CA ASP A 199 -16.79 18.18 0.27
C ASP A 199 -16.53 17.05 1.26
N TYR A 200 -17.58 16.56 1.93
CA TYR A 200 -17.49 15.39 2.79
C TYR A 200 -17.05 14.16 2.01
N GLU A 201 -17.69 13.88 0.89
CA GLU A 201 -17.41 12.72 0.05
C GLU A 201 -16.04 12.81 -0.60
N ASN A 202 -15.63 13.99 -1.09
CA ASN A 202 -14.29 14.21 -1.64
C ASN A 202 -13.21 14.00 -0.58
N SER A 203 -13.41 14.56 0.61
CA SER A 203 -12.47 14.45 1.73
C SER A 203 -12.38 13.01 2.25
N LEU A 204 -13.50 12.30 2.34
CA LEU A 204 -13.54 10.88 2.71
C LEU A 204 -12.86 10.02 1.64
N THR A 205 -13.19 10.25 0.36
CA THR A 205 -12.61 9.54 -0.79
C THR A 205 -11.11 9.72 -0.85
N MET A 206 -10.60 10.94 -0.69
CA MET A 206 -9.16 11.20 -0.69
C MET A 206 -8.46 10.47 0.45
N LYS A 207 -9.02 10.49 1.67
CA LYS A 207 -8.46 9.77 2.83
C LYS A 207 -8.47 8.26 2.62
N MET A 208 -9.58 7.70 2.15
CA MET A 208 -9.70 6.27 1.84
C MET A 208 -8.75 5.85 0.70
N PHE A 209 -8.61 6.68 -0.33
CA PHE A 209 -7.70 6.43 -1.44
C PHE A 209 -6.24 6.44 -0.98
N LEU A 210 -5.79 7.46 -0.24
CA LEU A 210 -4.44 7.52 0.31
C LEU A 210 -4.13 6.31 1.18
N PHE A 211 -5.08 5.93 2.02
CA PHE A 211 -5.00 4.76 2.86
C PHE A 211 -4.78 3.47 2.03
N GLN A 212 -5.66 3.23 1.06
CA GLN A 212 -5.59 2.06 0.20
C GLN A 212 -4.29 2.06 -0.63
N PHE A 213 -3.88 3.22 -1.14
CA PHE A 213 -2.64 3.38 -1.89
C PHE A 213 -1.43 2.94 -1.06
N VAL A 214 -1.29 3.44 0.16
CA VAL A 214 -0.19 3.04 1.05
C VAL A 214 -0.27 1.56 1.36
N ASN A 215 -1.45 1.03 1.70
CA ASN A 215 -1.59 -0.39 2.04
C ASN A 215 -1.21 -1.32 0.87
N TYR A 216 -1.70 -1.05 -0.34
CA TYR A 216 -1.45 -1.91 -1.50
C TYR A 216 -0.04 -1.76 -2.07
N TYR A 217 0.47 -0.53 -2.16
CA TYR A 217 1.75 -0.29 -2.83
C TYR A 217 2.94 -0.32 -1.88
N SER A 218 2.76 -0.23 -0.56
CA SER A 218 3.88 -0.24 0.41
C SER A 218 4.77 -1.47 0.31
N SER A 219 4.20 -2.67 0.12
CA SER A 219 4.98 -3.90 -0.09
C SER A 219 5.82 -3.81 -1.35
N CYS A 220 5.24 -3.36 -2.46
CA CYS A 220 5.93 -3.17 -3.73
C CYS A 220 7.04 -2.11 -3.62
N PHE A 221 6.76 -0.98 -2.96
CA PHE A 221 7.74 0.09 -2.67
C PHE A 221 8.90 -0.43 -1.82
N TYR A 222 8.60 -1.20 -0.77
CA TYR A 222 9.63 -1.82 0.08
C TYR A 222 10.56 -2.72 -0.73
N ILE A 223 10.00 -3.58 -1.59
CA ILE A 223 10.79 -4.53 -2.37
C ILE A 223 11.60 -3.83 -3.47
N ALA A 224 11.03 -2.80 -4.11
CA ALA A 224 11.71 -2.08 -5.18
C ALA A 224 12.87 -1.22 -4.66
N PHE A 225 12.68 -0.50 -3.55
CA PHE A 225 13.62 0.53 -3.11
C PHE A 225 14.46 0.14 -1.89
N PHE A 226 13.93 -0.64 -0.95
CA PHE A 226 14.59 -0.89 0.34
C PHE A 226 15.22 -2.30 0.44
N LYS A 227 14.57 -3.31 -0.14
CA LYS A 227 15.00 -4.71 -0.03
C LYS A 227 16.35 -4.93 -0.72
N GLY A 228 17.36 -5.38 0.05
CA GLY A 228 18.69 -5.71 -0.46
C GLY A 228 19.59 -4.53 -0.82
N LYS A 229 19.17 -3.28 -0.60
CA LYS A 229 19.99 -2.08 -0.84
C LYS A 229 20.81 -1.69 0.39
N PHE A 230 20.28 -1.88 1.59
CA PHE A 230 20.94 -1.58 2.86
C PHE A 230 21.58 -2.83 3.48
N VAL A 231 22.39 -3.54 2.70
CA VAL A 231 23.11 -4.73 3.15
C VAL A 231 24.60 -4.40 3.13
N GLY A 232 25.27 -4.64 4.26
CA GLY A 232 26.72 -4.53 4.36
C GLY A 232 27.43 -5.62 3.56
N TYR A 233 28.75 -5.73 3.73
CA TYR A 233 29.51 -6.85 3.18
C TYR A 233 29.58 -8.00 4.20
N PRO A 234 29.91 -9.24 3.79
CA PRO A 234 29.84 -10.41 4.68
C PRO A 234 30.66 -10.32 5.98
N GLY A 235 31.65 -9.43 6.04
CA GLY A 235 32.48 -9.19 7.23
C GLY A 235 31.89 -8.18 8.22
N ASP A 236 30.98 -7.30 7.79
CA ASP A 236 30.27 -6.34 8.64
C ASP A 236 28.85 -6.10 8.08
N PRO A 237 27.91 -7.04 8.34
CA PRO A 237 26.54 -6.89 7.87
C PRO A 237 25.79 -5.85 8.70
N VAL A 238 24.89 -5.10 8.05
CA VAL A 238 24.04 -4.12 8.72
C VAL A 238 22.96 -4.85 9.54
N TYR A 239 22.99 -4.64 10.85
CA TYR A 239 22.00 -5.17 11.79
C TYR A 239 20.91 -4.14 12.09
N TRP A 240 19.66 -4.53 11.86
CA TRP A 240 18.49 -3.81 12.33
C TRP A 240 18.32 -4.04 13.85
N LEU A 241 18.23 -2.94 14.59
CA LEU A 241 18.13 -2.92 16.07
C LEU A 241 19.25 -3.71 16.78
N GLY A 242 20.42 -3.85 16.15
CA GLY A 242 21.58 -4.56 16.70
C GLY A 242 21.42 -6.08 16.86
N LYS A 243 20.33 -6.68 16.37
CA LYS A 243 20.02 -8.11 16.58
C LYS A 243 19.59 -8.87 15.32
N TYR A 244 18.97 -8.19 14.36
CA TYR A 244 18.43 -8.83 13.15
C TYR A 244 19.19 -8.37 11.92
N ARG A 245 19.87 -9.28 11.23
CA ARG A 245 20.55 -8.99 9.97
C ARG A 245 19.54 -8.66 8.87
N ASN A 246 19.79 -7.61 8.09
CA ASN A 246 18.93 -7.21 6.97
C ASN A 246 18.79 -8.30 5.90
N GLU A 247 17.62 -8.37 5.27
CA GLU A 247 17.36 -9.30 4.17
C GLU A 247 18.30 -9.08 2.99
N GLU A 248 19.05 -10.13 2.64
CA GLU A 248 19.85 -10.14 1.42
C GLU A 248 19.00 -10.60 0.23
N VAL A 249 18.84 -9.73 -0.75
CA VAL A 249 18.17 -10.10 -2.00
C VAL A 249 19.17 -10.79 -2.93
N ARG A 250 18.83 -11.98 -3.41
CA ARG A 250 19.48 -12.56 -4.58
C ARG A 250 19.23 -11.60 -5.74
N LYS A 251 20.28 -10.93 -6.26
CA LYS A 251 20.18 -9.90 -7.32
C LYS A 251 19.22 -10.29 -8.46
N HIS A 252 19.15 -11.57 -8.82
CA HIS A 252 18.32 -12.09 -9.91
C HIS A 252 16.85 -12.39 -9.57
N ASN A 253 16.47 -12.36 -8.29
CA ASN A 253 15.12 -12.73 -7.83
C ASN A 253 14.29 -11.52 -7.37
N GLY A 254 14.88 -10.32 -7.26
CA GLY A 254 14.16 -9.13 -6.78
C GLY A 254 13.03 -8.71 -7.71
N ILE A 255 13.30 -8.60 -9.02
CA ILE A 255 12.32 -8.22 -10.04
C ILE A 255 11.28 -9.34 -10.23
N THR A 256 11.69 -10.62 -10.20
CA THR A 256 10.75 -11.75 -10.31
C THR A 256 9.84 -11.87 -9.08
N LEU A 257 10.33 -11.52 -7.90
CA LEU A 257 9.52 -11.46 -6.68
C LEU A 257 8.56 -10.27 -6.74
N LEU A 258 9.01 -9.11 -7.23
CA LEU A 258 8.16 -7.94 -7.49
C LEU A 258 7.05 -8.24 -8.47
N THR A 259 7.32 -8.92 -9.59
CA THR A 259 6.29 -9.24 -10.59
C THR A 259 5.28 -10.24 -10.06
N VAL A 260 5.70 -11.23 -9.26
CA VAL A 260 4.80 -12.19 -8.62
C VAL A 260 3.95 -11.54 -7.52
N GLU A 261 4.55 -10.70 -6.68
CA GLU A 261 3.82 -9.99 -5.61
C GLU A 261 2.90 -8.91 -6.17
N ALA A 262 3.32 -8.16 -7.19
CA ALA A 262 2.46 -7.25 -7.92
C ALA A 262 1.28 -8.00 -8.53
N ALA A 263 1.50 -9.15 -9.19
CA ALA A 263 0.43 -9.97 -9.75
C ALA A 263 -0.54 -10.48 -8.66
N ALA A 264 -0.04 -10.89 -7.49
CA ALA A 264 -0.87 -11.31 -6.35
C ALA A 264 -1.66 -10.13 -5.73
N CYS A 265 -1.07 -8.94 -5.66
CA CYS A 265 -1.75 -7.71 -5.27
C CYS A 265 -2.85 -7.32 -6.28
N PHE A 266 -2.58 -7.41 -7.59
CA PHE A 266 -3.60 -7.17 -8.61
C PHE A 266 -4.74 -8.18 -8.55
N LEU A 267 -4.45 -9.46 -8.33
CA LEU A 267 -5.47 -10.51 -8.15
C LEU A 267 -6.31 -10.30 -6.88
N SER A 268 -5.70 -9.95 -5.76
CA SER A 268 -6.43 -9.67 -4.50
C SER A 268 -7.24 -8.37 -4.55
N ALA A 269 -6.79 -7.37 -5.32
CA ALA A 269 -7.56 -6.16 -5.59
C ALA A 269 -8.73 -6.41 -6.56
N ALA A 270 -8.56 -7.28 -7.55
CA ALA A 270 -9.61 -7.64 -8.50
C ALA A 270 -10.78 -8.41 -7.86
N GLN A 271 -10.55 -9.10 -6.75
CA GLN A 271 -11.58 -9.81 -5.97
C GLN A 271 -12.43 -8.88 -5.09
N ARG A 272 -12.15 -7.57 -5.08
CA ARG A 272 -12.86 -6.56 -4.28
C ARG A 272 -13.89 -5.74 -5.07
N LYS A 273 -14.21 -6.16 -6.31
CA LYS A 273 -15.36 -5.68 -7.09
C LYS A 273 -16.50 -6.67 -7.01
#